data_AF-A0A7V1TTQ4-F1
#
_entry.id   AF-A0A7V1TTQ4-F1
#
_cell.length_a   1.000
_cell.length_b   1.000
_cell.length_c   1.000
_cell.angle_alpha   90.00
_cell.angle_beta   90.00
_cell.angle_gamma   90.00
#
_symmetry.space_group_name_H-M   'P 1'
#
loop_
_entity.id
_entity.type
_entity.pdbx_description
1 polymer ?
#
loop_
_entity_poly.entity_id
_entity_poly.type
_entity_poly.pdbx_seq_one_letter_code
_entity_poly.pdbx_strand_id
1 'polypeptide(L)'
;MKQLFLSRIASYNSPNAPRMINNFIDSVKYFMIKENRSGRGIYYDDFSDTIYYQIHTAQYLLDIGDYSRVQLIVDDIQTPKPHSFPLYWVQIYNERPEYANILKPKIIQYINDSTTGTLERSRLLYDLRKKQGSAFFPDLLDFTRTSPDPWIRHIVLFQLVEMNYPNVLALLEERFLQDSYSTMKREIAETLLTRYGSINEYAFLKNNIGAVSRPIVAEMIQDRLKEFIPPKPSAMISVFVLLDSLKSYIVQSQNYNWLGNSYFVTELTKKLDEAKKHLTKKHADVKDSIKCAKEVRKFQKKVNEVYEETLEKGKKHEHHKEKFVTVEGWKFLYYNAQYILDRLPALKKEQEEED
;
A
#
# COMPACT_ATOMS: atom_id res chain seq x y z
N MET A 1 40.77 -14.07 7.29
CA MET A 1 41.07 -14.15 8.75
C MET A 1 40.96 -12.78 9.45
N LYS A 2 41.48 -11.68 8.88
CA LYS A 2 41.48 -10.35 9.52
C LYS A 2 40.10 -9.69 9.66
N GLN A 3 39.24 -9.72 8.63
CA GLN A 3 37.85 -9.21 8.73
C GLN A 3 37.01 -10.00 9.76
N LEU A 4 37.20 -11.33 9.83
CA LEU A 4 36.58 -12.20 10.83
C LEU A 4 36.98 -11.87 12.27
N PHE A 5 38.17 -11.30 12.48
CA PHE A 5 38.63 -10.86 13.79
C PHE A 5 37.96 -9.54 14.20
N LEU A 6 37.86 -8.58 13.27
CA LEU A 6 37.21 -7.30 13.52
C LEU A 6 35.69 -7.45 13.74
N SER A 7 35.03 -8.30 12.92
CA SER A 7 33.61 -8.60 13.13
C SER A 7 33.35 -9.28 14.46
N ARG A 8 34.24 -10.18 14.90
CA ARG A 8 34.17 -10.80 16.22
C ARG A 8 34.37 -9.78 17.34
N ILE A 9 35.35 -8.89 17.24
CA ILE A 9 35.58 -7.85 18.26
C ILE A 9 34.36 -6.93 18.39
N ALA A 10 33.79 -6.49 17.26
CA ALA A 10 32.58 -5.67 17.27
C ALA A 10 31.41 -6.42 17.92
N SER A 11 31.26 -7.73 17.67
CA SER A 11 30.19 -8.55 18.27
C SER A 11 30.29 -8.75 19.78
N TYR A 12 31.47 -8.59 20.39
CA TYR A 12 31.68 -8.79 21.84
C TYR A 12 31.45 -7.51 22.67
N ASN A 13 31.03 -6.40 22.04
CA ASN A 13 30.74 -5.12 22.69
C ASN A 13 31.85 -4.67 23.69
N SER A 14 33.11 -4.91 23.34
CA SER A 14 34.24 -4.53 24.18
C SER A 14 34.36 -3.00 24.21
N PRO A 15 34.55 -2.37 25.38
CA PRO A 15 34.76 -0.91 25.46
C PRO A 15 36.02 -0.46 24.71
N ASN A 16 36.93 -1.38 24.39
CA ASN A 16 38.13 -1.10 23.61
C ASN A 16 37.93 -1.24 22.09
N ALA A 17 36.78 -1.77 21.63
CA ALA A 17 36.54 -2.05 20.22
C ALA A 17 36.71 -0.80 19.33
N PRO A 18 36.13 0.38 19.63
CA PRO A 18 36.32 1.58 18.82
C PRO A 18 37.80 1.95 18.63
N ARG A 19 38.60 1.90 19.70
CA ARG A 19 40.03 2.21 19.66
C ARG A 19 40.80 1.22 18.79
N MET A 20 40.52 -0.09 18.92
CA MET A 20 41.18 -1.12 18.12
C MET A 20 40.85 -0.99 16.64
N ILE A 21 39.58 -0.73 16.32
CA ILE A 21 39.09 -0.55 14.95
C ILE A 21 39.74 0.68 14.32
N ASN A 22 39.78 1.81 15.03
CA ASN A 22 40.47 3.03 14.57
C ASN A 22 41.97 2.79 14.31
N ASN A 23 42.67 2.14 15.24
CA ASN A 23 44.08 1.81 15.06
C ASN A 23 44.31 0.90 13.84
N PHE A 24 43.39 -0.03 13.56
CA PHE A 24 43.46 -0.85 12.36
C PHE A 24 43.29 -0.01 11.08
N ILE A 25 42.29 0.86 11.02
CA ILE A 25 42.06 1.77 9.88
C ILE A 25 43.31 2.60 9.57
N ASP A 26 43.97 3.15 10.60
CA ASP A 26 45.16 3.98 10.41
C ASP A 26 46.40 3.17 9.99
N SER A 27 46.46 1.89 10.37
CA SER A 27 47.63 1.03 10.15
C SER A 27 47.53 0.12 8.93
N VAL A 28 46.35 -0.09 8.35
CA VAL A 28 46.11 -1.05 7.25
C VAL A 28 47.02 -0.84 6.04
N LYS A 29 47.32 0.41 5.69
CA LYS A 29 48.25 0.77 4.60
C LYS A 29 49.66 0.19 4.79
N TYR A 30 50.11 -0.01 6.04
CA TYR A 30 51.45 -0.54 6.32
C TYR A 30 51.51 -2.08 6.27
N PHE A 31 50.37 -2.75 6.41
CA PHE A 31 50.31 -4.21 6.33
C PHE A 31 50.33 -4.71 4.88
N MET A 32 49.76 -3.95 3.95
CA MET A 32 49.69 -4.33 2.53
C MET A 32 51.04 -4.16 1.80
N ILE A 33 51.97 -3.36 2.35
CA ILE A 33 53.30 -3.12 1.76
C ILE A 33 54.25 -4.34 1.92
N LYS A 34 53.98 -5.26 2.86
CA LYS A 34 54.97 -6.27 3.29
C LYS A 34 54.96 -7.61 2.54
N GLU A 35 53.94 -7.94 1.75
CA GLU A 35 53.86 -9.24 1.07
C GLU A 35 54.66 -9.32 -0.26
N ASN A 36 55.24 -8.21 -0.73
CA ASN A 36 55.95 -8.15 -2.01
C ASN A 36 57.48 -8.39 -1.91
N ARG A 37 57.92 -9.32 -1.04
CA ARG A 37 59.36 -9.60 -0.81
C ARG A 37 59.86 -10.93 -1.41
N SER A 38 59.01 -11.74 -2.03
CA SER A 38 59.38 -13.08 -2.52
C SER A 38 59.84 -13.15 -3.98
N GLY A 39 59.94 -12.03 -4.70
CA GLY A 39 60.61 -11.96 -6.00
C GLY A 39 59.97 -12.75 -7.15
N ARG A 40 58.74 -13.27 -6.98
CA ARG A 40 57.99 -13.96 -8.05
C ARG A 40 56.75 -13.15 -8.43
N GLY A 41 56.92 -12.26 -9.40
CA GLY A 41 55.81 -11.56 -10.08
C GLY A 41 55.16 -10.47 -9.23
N ILE A 42 55.25 -9.23 -9.71
CA ILE A 42 54.55 -8.10 -9.10
C ILE A 42 53.08 -8.20 -9.51
N TYR A 43 52.25 -8.80 -8.65
CA TYR A 43 50.84 -8.45 -8.61
C TYR A 43 50.73 -7.30 -7.61
N TYR A 44 50.52 -6.08 -8.11
CA TYR A 44 49.94 -5.05 -7.26
C TYR A 44 48.52 -5.53 -7.00
N ASP A 45 48.25 -6.09 -5.83
CA ASP A 45 46.89 -5.95 -5.28
C ASP A 45 46.71 -4.44 -5.14
N ASP A 46 45.87 -3.95 -6.04
CA ASP A 46 45.66 -2.57 -6.40
C ASP A 46 45.39 -1.73 -5.14
N PHE A 47 45.71 -0.44 -5.16
CA PHE A 47 45.48 0.47 -4.01
C PHE A 47 44.00 0.44 -3.54
N SER A 48 43.10 -0.06 -4.40
CA SER A 48 41.73 -0.43 -4.10
C SER A 48 41.59 -1.29 -2.84
N ASP A 49 42.50 -2.20 -2.54
CA ASP A 49 42.39 -3.07 -1.36
C ASP A 49 42.53 -2.30 -0.04
N THR A 50 43.47 -1.35 0.04
CA THR A 50 43.68 -0.59 1.29
C THR A 50 42.45 0.25 1.62
N ILE A 51 41.93 0.98 0.64
CA ILE A 51 40.74 1.82 0.79
C ILE A 51 39.51 0.95 1.09
N TYR A 52 39.35 -0.17 0.38
CA TYR A 52 38.32 -1.17 0.65
C TYR A 52 38.34 -1.63 2.11
N TYR A 53 39.49 -2.03 2.65
CA TYR A 53 39.59 -2.44 4.05
C TYR A 53 39.31 -1.31 5.03
N GLN A 54 39.75 -0.08 4.74
CA GLN A 54 39.44 1.08 5.58
C GLN A 54 37.93 1.35 5.64
N ILE A 55 37.25 1.35 4.50
CA ILE A 55 35.81 1.58 4.41
C ILE A 55 35.03 0.48 5.11
N HIS A 56 35.32 -0.79 4.80
CA HIS A 56 34.66 -1.92 5.45
C HIS A 56 34.90 -1.94 6.96
N THR A 57 36.08 -1.52 7.40
CA THR A 57 36.37 -1.45 8.83
C THR A 57 35.64 -0.27 9.50
N ALA A 58 35.51 0.86 8.80
CA ALA A 58 34.76 2.02 9.29
C ALA A 58 33.26 1.71 9.46
N GLN A 59 32.70 0.80 8.66
CA GLN A 59 31.31 0.34 8.81
C GLN A 59 31.05 -0.33 10.17
N TYR A 60 32.03 -1.09 10.70
CA TYR A 60 31.90 -1.67 12.04
C TYR A 60 31.85 -0.61 13.15
N LEU A 61 32.43 0.58 12.94
CA LEU A 61 32.26 1.71 13.87
C LEU A 61 30.81 2.20 13.84
N LEU A 62 30.20 2.27 12.65
CA LEU A 62 28.78 2.64 12.53
C LEU A 62 27.86 1.63 13.19
N ASP A 63 28.14 0.33 13.09
CA ASP A 63 27.35 -0.73 13.73
C ASP A 63 27.26 -0.56 15.26
N ILE A 64 28.29 0.04 15.87
CA ILE A 64 28.35 0.32 17.32
C ILE A 64 28.04 1.78 17.66
N GLY A 65 27.55 2.56 16.70
CA GLY A 65 27.17 3.97 16.89
C GLY A 65 28.34 4.95 16.99
N ASP A 66 29.55 4.55 16.63
CA ASP A 66 30.71 5.43 16.53
C ASP A 66 30.86 5.98 15.10
N TYR A 67 30.73 7.29 14.95
CA TYR A 67 30.80 8.01 13.67
C TYR A 67 32.13 8.74 13.47
N SER A 68 33.17 8.43 14.25
CA SER A 68 34.48 9.09 14.21
C SER A 68 35.21 8.98 12.87
N ARG A 69 34.87 7.97 12.06
CA ARG A 69 35.44 7.76 10.71
C ARG A 69 34.40 7.86 9.59
N VAL A 70 33.26 8.49 9.85
CA VAL A 70 32.18 8.63 8.87
C VAL A 70 32.62 9.31 7.56
N GLN A 71 33.60 10.22 7.64
CA GLN A 71 34.13 10.92 6.46
C GLN A 71 34.72 9.96 5.42
N LEU A 72 35.35 8.85 5.83
CA LEU A 72 35.86 7.84 4.89
C LEU A 72 34.75 7.24 4.02
N ILE A 73 33.57 7.04 4.61
CA ILE A 73 32.40 6.50 3.91
C ILE A 73 31.78 7.59 3.02
N VAL A 74 31.68 8.83 3.52
CA VAL A 74 31.17 9.96 2.75
C VAL A 74 32.03 10.23 1.51
N ASP A 75 33.35 10.15 1.63
CA ASP A 75 34.28 10.33 0.52
C ASP A 75 34.15 9.16 -0.49
N ASP A 76 34.03 7.92 -0.01
CA ASP A 76 33.84 6.73 -0.86
C ASP A 76 32.57 6.80 -1.71
N ILE A 77 31.47 7.30 -1.16
CA ILE A 77 30.17 7.45 -1.86
C ILE A 77 30.28 8.39 -3.08
N GLN A 78 31.24 9.31 -3.07
CA GLN A 78 31.46 10.21 -4.19
C GLN A 78 32.18 9.52 -5.35
N THR A 79 32.80 8.37 -5.13
CA THR A 79 33.47 7.59 -6.19
C THR A 79 32.46 6.95 -7.16
N PRO A 80 32.88 6.62 -8.40
CA PRO A 80 32.00 5.94 -9.36
C PRO A 80 31.57 4.53 -8.95
N LYS A 81 32.35 3.86 -8.09
CA LYS A 81 32.08 2.50 -7.59
C LYS A 81 32.37 2.47 -6.09
N PRO A 82 31.46 2.97 -5.25
CA PRO A 82 31.65 2.96 -3.81
C PRO A 82 31.84 1.54 -3.28
N HIS A 83 32.78 1.36 -2.36
CA HIS A 83 32.97 0.09 -1.65
C HIS A 83 32.01 -0.05 -0.47
N SER A 84 31.48 1.07 0.01
CA SER A 84 30.58 1.09 1.14
C SER A 84 29.20 0.51 0.80
N PHE A 85 28.62 -0.26 1.73
CA PHE A 85 27.27 -0.76 1.55
C PHE A 85 26.26 0.38 1.71
N PRO A 86 25.31 0.52 0.77
CA PRO A 86 24.30 1.58 0.79
C PRO A 86 23.47 1.68 2.07
N LEU A 87 23.31 0.56 2.79
CA LEU A 87 22.61 0.52 4.07
C LEU A 87 23.22 1.50 5.08
N TYR A 88 24.55 1.60 5.10
CA TYR A 88 25.25 2.56 5.97
C TYR A 88 25.03 4.00 5.52
N TRP A 89 24.75 4.25 4.25
CA TRP A 89 24.46 5.61 3.77
C TRP A 89 23.15 6.10 4.36
N VAL A 90 22.14 5.23 4.41
CA VAL A 90 20.85 5.52 5.05
C VAL A 90 21.03 5.73 6.56
N GLN A 91 21.86 4.91 7.22
CA GLN A 91 22.17 5.12 8.63
C GLN A 91 22.84 6.48 8.87
N ILE A 92 23.89 6.83 8.12
CA ILE A 92 24.57 8.13 8.26
C ILE A 92 23.61 9.28 7.96
N TYR A 93 22.81 9.18 6.90
CA TYR A 93 21.84 10.20 6.52
C TYR A 93 20.86 10.54 7.66
N ASN A 94 20.41 9.53 8.40
CA ASN A 94 19.45 9.72 9.48
C ASN A 94 20.11 10.20 10.79
N GLU A 95 21.33 9.74 11.07
CA GLU A 95 21.97 9.95 12.38
C GLU A 95 22.96 11.13 12.37
N ARG A 96 23.36 11.63 11.18
CA ARG A 96 24.30 12.74 10.98
C ARG A 96 23.78 13.74 9.92
N PRO A 97 22.86 14.65 10.31
CA PRO A 97 22.18 15.58 9.41
C PRO A 97 23.11 16.48 8.59
N GLU A 98 24.32 16.76 9.07
CA GLU A 98 25.33 17.55 8.36
C GLU A 98 25.75 16.91 7.02
N TYR A 99 25.58 15.60 6.85
CA TYR A 99 25.86 14.89 5.60
C TYR A 99 24.62 14.70 4.71
N ALA A 100 23.44 15.15 5.14
CA ALA A 100 22.18 14.87 4.44
C ALA A 100 22.18 15.36 2.98
N ASN A 101 22.75 16.54 2.72
CA ASN A 101 22.82 17.14 1.38
C ASN A 101 23.71 16.36 0.41
N ILE A 102 24.68 15.59 0.94
CA ILE A 102 25.58 14.74 0.14
C ILE A 102 24.94 13.37 -0.08
N LEU A 103 24.38 12.80 0.99
CA LEU A 103 23.90 11.42 0.99
C LEU A 103 22.56 11.27 0.28
N LYS A 104 21.62 12.20 0.45
CA LYS A 104 20.29 12.09 -0.15
C LYS A 104 20.32 11.93 -1.68
N PRO A 105 21.02 12.80 -2.44
CA PRO A 105 21.08 12.64 -3.90
C PRO A 105 21.72 11.32 -4.32
N LYS A 106 22.74 10.86 -3.60
CA LYS A 106 23.45 9.60 -3.88
C LYS A 106 22.60 8.37 -3.60
N ILE A 107 21.86 8.37 -2.51
CA ILE A 107 20.90 7.31 -2.18
C ILE A 107 19.78 7.26 -3.23
N ILE A 108 19.23 8.41 -3.63
CA ILE A 108 18.20 8.48 -4.68
C ILE A 108 18.75 7.97 -6.02
N GLN A 109 19.96 8.40 -6.38
CA GLN A 109 20.64 7.91 -7.59
C GLN A 109 20.80 6.38 -7.56
N TYR A 110 21.24 5.82 -6.44
CA TYR A 110 21.41 4.38 -6.26
C TYR A 110 20.10 3.61 -6.38
N ILE A 111 19.01 4.14 -5.82
CA ILE A 111 17.67 3.53 -5.95
C ILE A 111 17.17 3.56 -7.40
N ASN A 112 17.52 4.59 -8.18
CA ASN A 112 17.11 4.72 -9.57
C ASN A 112 18.04 4.00 -10.56
N ASP A 113 19.18 3.48 -10.11
CA ASP A 113 20.11 2.74 -10.95
C ASP A 113 19.59 1.32 -11.23
N SER A 114 19.14 1.08 -12.47
CA SER A 114 18.63 -0.22 -12.91
C SER A 114 19.68 -1.33 -12.95
N THR A 115 20.97 -1.00 -12.87
CA THR A 115 22.06 -1.99 -12.79
C THR A 115 22.22 -2.56 -11.38
N THR A 116 21.68 -1.88 -10.39
CA THR A 116 21.67 -2.35 -9.00
C THR A 116 20.58 -3.40 -8.78
N GLY A 117 20.90 -4.41 -7.96
CA GLY A 117 19.93 -5.43 -7.58
C GLY A 117 18.63 -4.84 -6.99
N THR A 118 17.50 -5.36 -7.46
CA THR A 118 16.17 -4.88 -7.08
C THR A 118 15.92 -5.01 -5.58
N LEU A 119 16.43 -6.08 -4.96
CA LEU A 119 16.27 -6.34 -3.53
C LEU A 119 16.96 -5.27 -2.67
N GLU A 120 18.17 -4.90 -3.04
CA GLU A 120 18.97 -3.87 -2.37
C GLU A 120 18.28 -2.51 -2.45
N ARG A 121 17.82 -2.12 -3.64
CA ARG A 121 17.06 -0.87 -3.85
C ARG A 121 15.78 -0.85 -3.02
N SER A 122 15.05 -1.97 -3.00
CA SER A 122 13.82 -2.14 -2.20
C SER A 122 14.08 -2.01 -0.70
N ARG A 123 15.18 -2.59 -0.21
CA ARG A 123 15.59 -2.53 1.19
C ARG A 123 15.93 -1.09 1.60
N LEU A 124 16.65 -0.35 0.77
CA LEU A 124 16.97 1.05 1.05
C LEU A 124 15.73 1.92 1.14
N LEU A 125 14.77 1.74 0.24
CA LEU A 125 13.48 2.44 0.30
C LEU A 125 12.74 2.14 1.61
N TYR A 126 12.70 0.87 2.02
CA TYR A 126 12.10 0.47 3.28
C TYR A 126 12.79 1.13 4.48
N ASP A 127 14.13 1.15 4.52
CA ASP A 127 14.90 1.72 5.63
C ASP A 127 14.76 3.25 5.71
N LEU A 128 14.79 3.95 4.57
CA LEU A 128 14.51 5.39 4.50
C LEU A 128 13.11 5.71 5.02
N ARG A 129 12.10 4.97 4.54
CA ARG A 129 10.71 5.10 4.99
C ARG A 129 10.59 4.88 6.49
N LYS A 130 11.18 3.80 7.01
CA LYS A 130 11.11 3.43 8.43
C LYS A 130 11.67 4.53 9.33
N LYS A 131 12.74 5.21 8.90
CA LYS A 131 13.42 6.24 9.68
C LYS A 131 12.77 7.63 9.54
N GLN A 132 12.33 8.00 8.34
CA GLN A 132 11.78 9.34 8.07
C GLN A 132 10.25 9.43 8.21
N GLY A 133 9.54 8.30 8.21
CA GLY A 133 8.09 8.27 8.29
C GLY A 133 7.42 9.10 7.18
N SER A 134 6.44 9.93 7.55
CA SER A 134 5.70 10.77 6.61
C SER A 134 6.53 11.87 5.96
N ALA A 135 7.69 12.25 6.53
CA ALA A 135 8.56 13.26 5.93
C ALA A 135 9.14 12.79 4.57
N PHE A 136 9.17 11.48 4.32
CA PHE A 136 9.67 10.89 3.08
C PHE A 136 8.61 10.77 1.97
N PHE A 137 7.35 11.17 2.23
CA PHE A 137 6.29 11.08 1.24
C PHE A 137 6.60 11.78 -0.10
N PRO A 138 7.19 12.99 -0.14
CA PRO A 138 7.49 13.63 -1.42
C PRO A 138 8.43 12.80 -2.30
N ASP A 139 9.45 12.19 -1.70
CA ASP A 139 10.40 11.33 -2.41
C ASP A 139 9.73 10.03 -2.88
N LEU A 140 8.90 9.40 -2.04
CA LEU A 140 8.12 8.21 -2.45
C LEU A 140 7.18 8.53 -3.63
N LEU A 141 6.50 9.68 -3.60
CA LEU A 141 5.64 10.10 -4.71
C LEU A 141 6.42 10.29 -6.00
N ASP A 142 7.61 10.90 -5.92
CA ASP A 142 8.49 11.02 -7.09
C ASP A 142 8.82 9.63 -7.64
N PHE A 143 9.30 8.71 -6.80
CA PHE A 143 9.61 7.34 -7.23
C PHE A 143 8.42 6.63 -7.88
N THR A 144 7.18 6.79 -7.38
CA THR A 144 6.01 6.16 -8.02
C THR A 144 5.74 6.66 -9.43
N ARG A 145 6.19 7.85 -9.79
CA ARG A 145 5.92 8.49 -11.08
C ARG A 145 7.10 8.42 -12.04
N THR A 146 8.31 8.62 -11.52
CA THR A 146 9.51 8.88 -12.31
C THR A 146 10.43 7.68 -12.41
N SER A 147 10.35 6.72 -11.48
CA SER A 147 11.29 5.59 -11.48
C SER A 147 11.14 4.78 -12.78
N PRO A 148 12.24 4.51 -13.50
CA PRO A 148 12.18 3.74 -14.75
C PRO A 148 11.83 2.27 -14.49
N ASP A 149 12.13 1.77 -13.30
CA ASP A 149 11.88 0.39 -12.88
C ASP A 149 10.42 0.22 -12.40
N PRO A 150 9.57 -0.55 -13.12
CA PRO A 150 8.19 -0.79 -12.71
C PRO A 150 8.07 -1.44 -11.32
N TRP A 151 9.05 -2.24 -10.92
CA TRP A 151 9.03 -2.91 -9.62
C TRP A 151 9.29 -1.94 -8.47
N ILE A 152 10.15 -0.94 -8.68
CA ILE A 152 10.37 0.13 -7.70
C ILE A 152 9.11 0.98 -7.57
N ARG A 153 8.50 1.39 -8.70
CA ARG A 153 7.20 2.10 -8.67
C ARG A 153 6.14 1.30 -7.90
N HIS A 154 6.08 -0.01 -8.17
CA HIS A 154 5.17 -0.93 -7.49
C HIS A 154 5.39 -0.95 -5.99
N ILE A 155 6.61 -1.26 -5.52
CA ILE A 155 6.91 -1.31 -4.08
C ILE A 155 6.53 0.01 -3.40
N VAL A 156 6.94 1.13 -3.98
CA VAL A 156 6.70 2.44 -3.37
C VAL A 156 5.21 2.78 -3.31
N LEU A 157 4.44 2.47 -4.36
CA LEU A 157 2.99 2.65 -4.37
C LEU A 157 2.32 1.87 -3.24
N PHE A 158 2.71 0.62 -3.04
CA PHE A 158 2.13 -0.22 -1.99
C PHE A 158 2.61 0.15 -0.59
N GLN A 159 3.81 0.71 -0.45
CA GLN A 159 4.23 1.34 0.80
C GLN A 159 3.35 2.56 1.14
N LEU A 160 2.99 3.40 0.16
CA LEU A 160 2.08 4.53 0.38
C LEU A 160 0.67 4.06 0.79
N VAL A 161 0.21 2.93 0.23
CA VAL A 161 -1.03 2.25 0.63
C VAL A 161 -0.94 1.78 2.09
N GLU A 162 0.13 1.09 2.50
CA GLU A 162 0.36 0.68 3.89
C GLU A 162 0.35 1.86 4.87
N MET A 163 0.92 3.00 4.46
CA MET A 163 1.03 4.20 5.29
C MET A 163 -0.24 5.05 5.33
N ASN A 164 -1.33 4.63 4.67
CA ASN A 164 -2.57 5.42 4.53
C ASN A 164 -2.32 6.84 4.01
N TYR A 165 -1.49 6.98 2.98
CA TYR A 165 -1.22 8.28 2.38
C TYR A 165 -2.55 8.95 1.91
N PRO A 166 -2.84 10.23 2.30
CA PRO A 166 -4.16 10.84 2.11
C PRO A 166 -4.72 10.87 0.68
N ASN A 167 -3.87 10.79 -0.35
CA ASN A 167 -4.27 10.82 -1.77
C ASN A 167 -3.91 9.53 -2.51
N VAL A 168 -3.79 8.40 -1.80
CA VAL A 168 -3.36 7.14 -2.40
C VAL A 168 -4.36 6.58 -3.42
N LEU A 169 -5.66 6.86 -3.27
CA LEU A 169 -6.69 6.45 -4.23
C LEU A 169 -6.45 7.05 -5.62
N ALA A 170 -6.30 8.37 -5.70
CA ALA A 170 -6.00 9.06 -6.95
C ALA A 170 -4.68 8.56 -7.58
N LEU A 171 -3.69 8.24 -6.74
CA LEU A 171 -2.42 7.69 -7.20
C LEU A 171 -2.56 6.25 -7.74
N LEU A 172 -3.37 5.39 -7.10
CA LEU A 172 -3.68 4.05 -7.60
C LEU A 172 -4.37 4.12 -8.97
N GLU A 173 -5.35 5.01 -9.12
CA GLU A 173 -6.04 5.24 -10.40
C GLU A 173 -5.08 5.76 -11.49
N GLU A 174 -4.27 6.77 -11.16
CA GLU A 174 -3.22 7.32 -12.05
C GLU A 174 -2.31 6.19 -12.54
N ARG A 175 -1.77 5.38 -11.62
CA ARG A 175 -0.86 4.29 -11.96
C ARG A 175 -1.54 3.14 -12.70
N PHE A 176 -2.80 2.82 -12.39
CA PHE A 176 -3.57 1.81 -13.14
C PHE A 176 -3.68 2.18 -14.63
N LEU A 177 -3.87 3.46 -14.94
CA LEU A 177 -3.95 3.93 -16.31
C LEU A 177 -2.57 3.98 -16.98
N GLN A 178 -1.56 4.51 -16.29
CA GLN A 178 -0.25 4.83 -16.88
C GLN A 178 0.75 3.66 -16.93
N ASP A 179 0.71 2.71 -15.98
CA ASP A 179 1.71 1.63 -15.98
C ASP A 179 1.53 0.69 -17.17
N SER A 180 2.64 0.19 -17.72
CA SER A 180 2.60 -0.81 -18.78
C SER A 180 2.50 -2.24 -18.23
N TYR A 181 2.89 -2.45 -16.98
CA TYR A 181 3.02 -3.78 -16.39
C TYR A 181 1.68 -4.31 -15.86
N SER A 182 1.10 -5.30 -16.55
CA SER A 182 -0.25 -5.79 -16.22
C SER A 182 -0.34 -6.40 -14.82
N THR A 183 0.72 -7.05 -14.32
CA THR A 183 0.73 -7.61 -12.96
C THR A 183 0.52 -6.52 -11.91
N MET A 184 1.14 -5.34 -12.10
CA MET A 184 0.92 -4.19 -11.23
C MET A 184 -0.51 -3.68 -11.33
N LYS A 185 -1.09 -3.59 -12.53
CA LYS A 185 -2.51 -3.23 -12.70
C LYS A 185 -3.45 -4.19 -11.98
N ARG A 186 -3.15 -5.49 -11.99
CA ARG A 186 -3.90 -6.50 -11.23
C ARG A 186 -3.86 -6.23 -9.73
N GLU A 187 -2.68 -5.98 -9.17
CA GLU A 187 -2.53 -5.73 -7.74
C GLU A 187 -3.18 -4.40 -7.33
N ILE A 188 -3.10 -3.37 -8.19
CA ILE A 188 -3.84 -2.12 -7.99
C ILE A 188 -5.35 -2.38 -7.99
N ALA A 189 -5.87 -3.14 -8.96
CA ALA A 189 -7.29 -3.48 -9.02
C ALA A 189 -7.74 -4.26 -7.78
N GLU A 190 -6.97 -5.26 -7.34
CA GLU A 190 -7.25 -6.01 -6.12
C GLU A 190 -7.28 -5.07 -4.90
N THR A 191 -6.35 -4.13 -4.80
CA THR A 191 -6.31 -3.16 -3.70
C THR A 191 -7.50 -2.22 -3.72
N LEU A 192 -7.84 -1.69 -4.90
CA LEU A 192 -9.00 -0.82 -5.10
C LEU A 192 -10.30 -1.53 -4.70
N LEU A 193 -10.47 -2.82 -5.02
CA LEU A 193 -11.66 -3.59 -4.64
C LEU A 193 -11.67 -4.02 -3.18
N THR A 194 -10.58 -4.61 -2.67
CA THR A 194 -10.57 -5.25 -1.35
C THR A 194 -10.39 -4.28 -0.20
N ARG A 195 -9.63 -3.20 -0.39
CA ARG A 195 -9.32 -2.25 0.69
C ARG A 195 -10.25 -1.05 0.70
N TYR A 196 -10.63 -0.54 -0.47
CA TYR A 196 -11.45 0.67 -0.59
C TYR A 196 -12.89 0.32 -0.99
N GLY A 197 -13.04 -0.39 -2.11
CA GLY A 197 -14.25 -1.10 -2.51
C GLY A 197 -15.51 -0.24 -2.55
N SER A 198 -15.41 1.06 -2.83
CA SER A 198 -16.60 1.90 -3.02
C SER A 198 -17.13 1.79 -4.45
N ILE A 199 -18.30 2.41 -4.68
CA ILE A 199 -18.91 2.52 -6.00
C ILE A 199 -17.93 3.16 -7.00
N ASN A 200 -17.17 4.16 -6.57
CA ASN A 200 -16.24 4.88 -7.45
C ASN A 200 -15.10 3.97 -7.92
N GLU A 201 -14.44 3.24 -7.01
CA GLU A 201 -13.34 2.35 -7.40
C GLU A 201 -13.83 1.18 -8.27
N TYR A 202 -15.01 0.63 -7.97
CA TYR A 202 -15.63 -0.40 -8.81
C TYR A 202 -15.93 0.13 -10.22
N ALA A 203 -16.56 1.30 -10.32
CA ALA A 203 -16.90 1.94 -11.58
C ALA A 203 -15.64 2.30 -12.39
N PHE A 204 -14.61 2.83 -11.72
CA PHE A 204 -13.31 3.14 -12.32
C PHE A 204 -12.73 1.89 -13.00
N LEU A 205 -12.62 0.77 -12.29
CA LEU A 205 -12.05 -0.46 -12.85
C LEU A 205 -12.89 -1.01 -14.00
N LYS A 206 -14.21 -1.04 -13.86
CA LYS A 206 -15.13 -1.49 -14.91
C LYS A 206 -14.95 -0.67 -16.20
N ASN A 207 -14.85 0.66 -16.08
CA ASN A 207 -14.75 1.56 -17.22
C ASN A 207 -13.35 1.60 -17.85
N ASN A 208 -12.31 1.23 -17.10
CA ASN A 208 -10.93 1.32 -17.55
C ASN A 208 -10.25 -0.03 -17.77
N ILE A 209 -11.01 -1.14 -17.81
CA ILE A 209 -10.45 -2.48 -18.01
C ILE A 209 -9.65 -2.61 -19.33
N GLY A 210 -10.03 -1.84 -20.36
CA GLY A 210 -9.33 -1.77 -21.64
C GLY A 210 -7.90 -1.22 -21.54
N ALA A 211 -7.53 -0.57 -20.43
CA ALA A 211 -6.16 -0.14 -20.18
C ALA A 211 -5.20 -1.30 -19.85
N VAL A 212 -5.73 -2.51 -19.59
CA VAL A 212 -4.92 -3.69 -19.26
C VAL A 212 -4.51 -4.41 -20.54
N SER A 213 -3.23 -4.28 -20.89
CA SER A 213 -2.68 -4.80 -22.15
C SER A 213 -2.69 -6.33 -22.29
N ARG A 214 -2.55 -7.08 -21.19
CA ARG A 214 -2.55 -8.56 -21.21
C ARG A 214 -3.98 -9.10 -21.02
N PRO A 215 -4.56 -9.81 -22.01
CA PRO A 215 -5.95 -10.29 -21.93
C PRO A 215 -6.24 -11.15 -20.71
N ILE A 216 -5.34 -12.09 -20.36
CA ILE A 216 -5.50 -12.95 -19.18
C ILE A 216 -5.62 -12.14 -17.88
N VAL A 217 -4.89 -11.04 -17.76
CA VAL A 217 -4.96 -10.19 -16.56
C VAL A 217 -6.24 -9.36 -16.56
N ALA A 218 -6.69 -8.89 -17.72
CA ALA A 218 -7.96 -8.21 -17.86
C ALA A 218 -9.13 -9.14 -17.47
N GLU A 219 -9.11 -10.40 -17.93
CA GLU A 219 -10.08 -11.43 -17.57
C GLU A 219 -10.10 -11.69 -16.06
N MET A 220 -8.93 -11.85 -15.42
CA MET A 220 -8.85 -12.00 -13.95
C MET A 220 -9.49 -10.82 -13.20
N ILE A 221 -9.28 -9.58 -13.66
CA ILE A 221 -9.89 -8.40 -13.03
C ILE A 221 -11.41 -8.39 -13.30
N GLN A 222 -11.87 -8.77 -14.49
CA GLN A 222 -13.29 -8.89 -14.81
C GLN A 222 -13.98 -9.94 -13.94
N ASP A 223 -13.36 -11.10 -13.74
CA ASP A 223 -13.90 -12.14 -12.86
C ASP A 223 -13.96 -11.66 -11.42
N ARG A 224 -12.95 -10.91 -10.95
CA ARG A 224 -13.03 -10.23 -9.65
C ARG A 224 -14.16 -9.21 -9.57
N LEU A 225 -14.41 -8.42 -10.61
CA LEU A 225 -15.56 -7.52 -10.65
C LEU A 225 -16.89 -8.28 -10.63
N LYS A 226 -16.99 -9.45 -11.30
CA LYS A 226 -18.19 -10.31 -11.26
C LYS A 226 -18.43 -10.91 -9.88
N GLU A 227 -17.39 -11.35 -9.19
CA GLU A 227 -17.46 -11.93 -7.84
C GLU A 227 -17.49 -10.89 -6.73
N PHE A 228 -17.24 -9.62 -7.05
CA PHE A 228 -17.07 -8.56 -6.06
C PHE A 228 -18.26 -8.45 -5.10
N ILE A 229 -17.94 -8.40 -3.82
CA ILE A 229 -18.81 -8.05 -2.70
C ILE A 229 -18.17 -6.84 -2.01
N PRO A 230 -18.91 -5.74 -1.77
CA PRO A 230 -18.36 -4.57 -1.07
C PRO A 230 -17.71 -4.96 0.27
N PRO A 231 -16.56 -4.38 0.64
CA PRO A 231 -15.88 -4.73 1.88
C PRO A 231 -16.77 -4.42 3.08
N LYS A 232 -16.83 -5.36 4.04
CA LYS A 232 -17.59 -5.16 5.28
C LYS A 232 -17.04 -3.95 6.03
N PRO A 233 -17.86 -2.94 6.37
CA PRO A 233 -17.37 -1.77 7.08
C PRO A 233 -16.83 -2.14 8.47
N SER A 234 -15.94 -1.32 9.05
CA SER A 234 -15.44 -1.52 10.42
C SER A 234 -16.58 -1.61 11.43
N ALA A 235 -16.47 -2.50 12.41
CA ALA A 235 -17.45 -2.66 13.49
C ALA A 235 -17.61 -1.39 14.35
N MET A 236 -16.61 -0.50 14.34
CA MET A 236 -16.64 0.78 15.06
C MET A 236 -17.57 1.83 14.41
N ILE A 237 -17.93 1.65 13.14
CA ILE A 237 -18.86 2.56 12.44
C ILE A 237 -20.27 2.35 12.99
N SER A 238 -20.94 3.42 13.42
CA SER A 238 -22.30 3.32 13.95
C SER A 238 -23.31 2.95 12.86
N VAL A 239 -24.39 2.25 13.22
CA VAL A 239 -25.49 1.94 12.29
C VAL A 239 -26.08 3.21 11.66
N PHE A 240 -26.11 4.31 12.40
CA PHE A 240 -26.57 5.60 11.90
C PHE A 240 -25.74 6.11 10.72
N VAL A 241 -24.40 6.02 10.82
CA VAL A 241 -23.50 6.37 9.73
C VAL A 241 -23.68 5.43 8.54
N LEU A 242 -23.85 4.13 8.78
CA LEU A 242 -24.09 3.16 7.71
C LEU A 242 -25.40 3.43 6.93
N LEU A 243 -26.46 3.86 7.60
CA LEU A 243 -27.71 4.26 6.94
C LEU A 243 -27.50 5.48 6.03
N ASP A 244 -26.68 6.44 6.46
CA ASP A 244 -26.33 7.61 5.63
C ASP A 244 -25.43 7.22 4.46
N SER A 245 -24.48 6.32 4.66
CA SER A 245 -23.67 5.73 3.58
C SER A 245 -24.55 5.00 2.56
N LEU A 246 -25.51 4.19 3.01
CA LEU A 246 -26.42 3.47 2.13
C LEU A 246 -27.31 4.41 1.31
N LYS A 247 -27.77 5.53 1.89
CA LYS A 247 -28.45 6.60 1.12
C LYS A 247 -27.54 7.22 0.08
N SER A 248 -26.28 7.49 0.43
CA SER A 248 -25.30 7.98 -0.55
C SER A 248 -25.13 7.00 -1.71
N TYR A 249 -25.11 5.69 -1.43
CA TYR A 249 -25.03 4.66 -2.46
C TYR A 249 -26.25 4.59 -3.38
N ILE A 250 -27.46 4.93 -2.92
CA ILE A 250 -28.63 5.10 -3.80
C ILE A 250 -28.35 6.19 -4.85
N VAL A 251 -27.92 7.37 -4.39
CA VAL A 251 -27.64 8.52 -5.26
C VAL A 251 -26.52 8.20 -6.25
N GLN A 252 -25.42 7.61 -5.77
CA GLN A 252 -24.30 7.21 -6.63
C GLN A 252 -24.72 6.15 -7.65
N SER A 253 -25.48 5.13 -7.23
CA SER A 253 -25.99 4.10 -8.15
C SER A 253 -26.88 4.69 -9.24
N GLN A 254 -27.71 5.69 -8.90
CA GLN A 254 -28.50 6.42 -9.87
C GLN A 254 -27.62 7.20 -10.86
N ASN A 255 -26.59 7.90 -10.36
CA ASN A 255 -25.67 8.68 -11.20
C ASN A 255 -24.89 7.80 -12.20
N TYR A 256 -24.56 6.56 -11.82
CA TYR A 256 -23.94 5.58 -12.71
C TYR A 256 -24.95 4.81 -13.59
N ASN A 257 -26.24 5.16 -13.55
CA ASN A 257 -27.32 4.46 -14.24
C ASN A 257 -27.44 2.97 -13.84
N TRP A 258 -27.07 2.61 -12.61
CA TRP A 258 -27.25 1.26 -12.04
C TRP A 258 -28.59 1.08 -11.33
N LEU A 259 -29.30 2.19 -11.13
CA LEU A 259 -30.60 2.27 -10.52
C LEU A 259 -31.49 3.20 -11.35
N GLY A 260 -32.61 2.67 -11.84
CA GLY A 260 -33.58 3.43 -12.63
C GLY A 260 -34.76 3.93 -11.84
N ASN A 261 -35.52 4.86 -12.44
CA ASN A 261 -36.79 5.39 -11.95
C ASN A 261 -36.67 6.23 -10.66
N SER A 262 -36.92 7.54 -10.78
CA SER A 262 -36.83 8.50 -9.67
C SER A 262 -37.84 8.24 -8.53
N TYR A 263 -39.02 7.70 -8.86
CA TYR A 263 -40.00 7.29 -7.85
C TYR A 263 -39.46 6.12 -7.02
N PHE A 264 -38.81 5.15 -7.65
CA PHE A 264 -38.19 4.03 -6.94
C PHE A 264 -37.05 4.49 -6.03
N VAL A 265 -36.17 5.39 -6.50
CA VAL A 265 -35.15 6.05 -5.68
C VAL A 265 -35.75 6.72 -4.45
N THR A 266 -36.87 7.44 -4.63
CA THR A 266 -37.59 8.10 -3.54
C THR A 266 -38.17 7.09 -2.54
N GLU A 267 -38.74 6.00 -3.03
CA GLU A 267 -39.26 4.91 -2.19
C GLU A 267 -38.16 4.29 -1.33
N LEU A 268 -37.01 3.97 -1.94
CA LEU A 268 -35.84 3.41 -1.24
C LEU A 268 -35.30 4.38 -0.18
N THR A 269 -35.15 5.65 -0.53
CA THR A 269 -34.68 6.69 0.39
C THR A 269 -35.61 6.85 1.59
N LYS A 270 -36.92 6.85 1.35
CA LYS A 270 -37.94 6.95 2.40
C LYS A 270 -37.85 5.81 3.42
N LYS A 271 -37.63 4.57 2.97
CA LYS A 271 -37.44 3.42 3.89
C LYS A 271 -36.22 3.62 4.80
N LEU A 272 -35.13 4.18 4.27
CA LEU A 272 -33.92 4.48 5.07
C LEU A 272 -34.13 5.69 6.00
N ASP A 273 -34.92 6.68 5.62
CA ASP A 273 -35.35 7.76 6.52
C ASP A 273 -36.18 7.23 7.68
N GLU A 274 -37.12 6.32 7.41
CA GLU A 274 -37.94 5.65 8.43
C GLU A 274 -37.09 4.79 9.37
N ALA A 275 -36.17 3.99 8.84
CA ALA A 275 -35.19 3.23 9.62
C ALA A 275 -34.38 4.15 10.56
N LYS A 276 -33.86 5.26 10.03
CA LYS A 276 -33.07 6.23 10.78
C LYS A 276 -33.88 6.92 11.89
N LYS A 277 -35.15 7.24 11.64
CA LYS A 277 -36.09 7.80 12.63
C LYS A 277 -36.31 6.88 13.83
N HIS A 278 -36.28 5.57 13.62
CA HIS A 278 -36.38 4.60 14.73
C HIS A 278 -35.17 4.68 15.66
N LEU A 279 -33.96 4.93 15.15
CA LEU A 279 -32.74 5.02 15.97
C LEU A 279 -32.53 6.36 16.67
N THR A 280 -33.23 7.42 16.27
CA THR A 280 -33.04 8.78 16.82
C THR A 280 -33.92 9.08 18.02
N LYS A 281 -34.81 8.17 18.42
CA LYS A 281 -35.63 8.35 19.62
C LYS A 281 -34.73 8.24 20.85
N LYS A 282 -34.89 9.20 21.77
CA LYS A 282 -34.01 9.52 22.92
C LYS A 282 -33.69 8.34 23.87
N HIS A 283 -34.37 7.21 23.71
CA HIS A 283 -34.14 5.92 24.36
C HIS A 283 -34.19 4.84 23.28
N ALA A 284 -33.09 4.63 22.55
CA ALA A 284 -32.98 3.55 21.58
C ALA A 284 -32.94 2.20 22.32
N ASP A 285 -34.11 1.76 22.78
CA ASP A 285 -34.31 0.45 23.37
C ASP A 285 -34.24 -0.62 22.27
N VAL A 286 -34.11 -1.89 22.67
CA VAL A 286 -34.12 -3.05 21.76
C VAL A 286 -35.29 -3.01 20.76
N LYS A 287 -36.45 -2.48 21.17
CA LYS A 287 -37.65 -2.31 20.32
C LYS A 287 -37.43 -1.37 19.14
N ASP A 288 -36.63 -0.32 19.30
CA ASP A 288 -36.35 0.64 18.23
C ASP A 288 -35.32 0.09 17.23
N SER A 289 -34.37 -0.72 17.70
CA SER A 289 -33.48 -1.49 16.82
C SER A 289 -34.23 -2.53 15.99
N ILE A 290 -35.25 -3.20 16.55
CA ILE A 290 -36.11 -4.14 15.80
C ILE A 290 -36.87 -3.40 14.68
N LYS A 291 -37.46 -2.24 14.98
CA LYS A 291 -38.17 -1.44 13.96
C LYS A 291 -37.23 -0.95 12.86
N CYS A 292 -36.03 -0.50 13.22
CA CYS A 292 -34.99 -0.17 12.26
C CYS A 292 -34.66 -1.38 11.35
N ALA A 293 -34.46 -2.56 11.94
CA ALA A 293 -34.16 -3.78 11.18
C ALA A 293 -35.28 -4.13 10.20
N LYS A 294 -36.55 -3.99 10.62
CA LYS A 294 -37.72 -4.23 9.74
C LYS A 294 -37.73 -3.31 8.52
N GLU A 295 -37.44 -2.01 8.68
CA GLU A 295 -37.37 -1.08 7.55
C GLU A 295 -36.18 -1.35 6.63
N VAL A 296 -35.01 -1.72 7.19
CA VAL A 296 -33.84 -2.11 6.38
C VAL A 296 -34.09 -3.42 5.62
N ARG A 297 -34.77 -4.41 6.22
CA ARG A 297 -35.18 -5.64 5.51
C ARG A 297 -36.15 -5.33 4.36
N LYS A 298 -37.13 -4.44 4.57
CA LYS A 298 -38.04 -3.99 3.50
C LYS A 298 -37.28 -3.31 2.37
N PHE A 299 -36.30 -2.47 2.69
CA PHE A 299 -35.40 -1.88 1.70
C PHE A 299 -34.67 -2.96 0.91
N GLN A 300 -33.98 -3.89 1.59
CA GLN A 300 -33.17 -4.93 0.97
C GLN A 300 -34.02 -5.85 0.08
N LYS A 301 -35.17 -6.31 0.60
CA LYS A 301 -36.14 -7.12 -0.16
C LYS A 301 -36.58 -6.41 -1.43
N LYS A 302 -36.89 -5.11 -1.35
CA LYS A 302 -37.35 -4.34 -2.51
C LYS A 302 -36.27 -4.17 -3.58
N VAL A 303 -35.01 -3.98 -3.18
CA VAL A 303 -33.87 -3.97 -4.10
C VAL A 303 -33.72 -5.32 -4.79
N ASN A 304 -33.83 -6.41 -4.04
CA ASN A 304 -33.71 -7.77 -4.58
C ASN A 304 -34.84 -8.11 -5.56
N GLU A 305 -36.10 -7.84 -5.20
CA GLU A 305 -37.26 -8.05 -6.08
C GLU A 305 -37.07 -7.38 -7.44
N VAL A 306 -36.65 -6.11 -7.45
CA VAL A 306 -36.47 -5.35 -8.68
C VAL A 306 -35.29 -5.87 -9.49
N TYR A 307 -34.22 -6.29 -8.83
CA TYR A 307 -33.09 -6.91 -9.51
C TYR A 307 -33.50 -8.19 -10.22
N GLU A 308 -34.22 -9.10 -9.54
CA GLU A 308 -34.75 -10.33 -10.15
C GLU A 308 -35.72 -10.02 -11.32
N GLU A 309 -36.64 -9.07 -11.14
CA GLU A 309 -37.53 -8.60 -12.22
C GLU A 309 -36.72 -8.06 -13.43
N THR A 310 -35.63 -7.34 -13.16
CA THR A 310 -34.74 -6.80 -14.21
C THR A 310 -34.06 -7.94 -14.98
N LEU A 311 -33.60 -8.99 -14.29
CA LEU A 311 -33.00 -10.17 -14.92
C LEU A 311 -34.00 -10.94 -15.78
N GLU A 312 -35.24 -11.09 -15.32
CA GLU A 312 -36.30 -11.77 -16.07
C GLU A 312 -36.71 -11.01 -17.33
N LYS A 313 -36.88 -9.68 -17.23
CA LYS A 313 -37.25 -8.84 -18.37
C LYS A 313 -36.12 -8.63 -19.36
N GLY A 314 -34.87 -8.57 -18.90
CA GLY A 314 -33.69 -8.48 -19.77
C GLY A 314 -33.59 -9.66 -20.75
N LYS A 315 -34.07 -10.85 -20.38
CA LYS A 315 -34.18 -12.01 -21.28
C LYS A 315 -35.25 -11.85 -22.37
N LYS A 316 -36.18 -10.92 -22.20
CA LYS A 316 -37.34 -10.69 -23.09
C LYS A 316 -37.17 -9.51 -24.05
N HIS A 317 -36.00 -8.85 -24.07
CA HIS A 317 -35.69 -7.69 -24.94
C HIS A 317 -36.70 -6.51 -24.87
N GLU A 318 -37.40 -6.32 -23.75
CA GLU A 318 -38.23 -5.12 -23.54
C GLU A 318 -37.37 -4.01 -22.93
N HIS A 319 -37.14 -2.93 -23.68
CA HIS A 319 -36.35 -1.80 -23.20
C HIS A 319 -37.17 -0.52 -23.04
N HIS A 320 -36.87 0.15 -21.92
CA HIS A 320 -36.96 1.59 -21.64
C HIS A 320 -38.24 2.10 -20.94
N LYS A 321 -38.02 2.59 -19.70
CA LYS A 321 -38.86 3.37 -18.75
C LYS A 321 -39.23 2.66 -17.44
N GLU A 322 -38.88 1.40 -17.30
CA GLU A 322 -39.25 0.64 -16.10
C GLU A 322 -38.24 0.76 -14.97
N LYS A 323 -38.75 0.56 -13.76
CA LYS A 323 -37.99 0.39 -12.52
C LYS A 323 -36.96 -0.74 -12.72
N PHE A 324 -35.67 -0.44 -12.55
CA PHE A 324 -34.60 -1.43 -12.71
C PHE A 324 -33.50 -1.29 -11.68
N VAL A 325 -32.77 -2.38 -11.43
CA VAL A 325 -31.53 -2.43 -10.66
C VAL A 325 -30.55 -3.30 -11.45
N THR A 326 -29.36 -2.79 -11.75
CA THR A 326 -28.30 -3.61 -12.38
C THR A 326 -27.59 -4.48 -11.34
N VAL A 327 -26.79 -5.46 -11.76
CA VAL A 327 -26.01 -6.29 -10.83
C VAL A 327 -25.06 -5.45 -9.97
N GLU A 328 -24.51 -4.36 -10.50
CA GLU A 328 -23.66 -3.42 -9.76
C GLU A 328 -24.45 -2.69 -8.68
N GLY A 329 -25.60 -2.11 -9.04
CA GLY A 329 -26.48 -1.44 -8.08
C GLY A 329 -26.96 -2.41 -6.99
N TRP A 330 -27.34 -3.62 -7.38
CA TRP A 330 -27.75 -4.67 -6.45
C TRP A 330 -26.65 -4.99 -5.44
N LYS A 331 -25.40 -5.22 -5.88
CA LYS A 331 -24.28 -5.50 -4.97
C LYS A 331 -24.12 -4.44 -3.89
N PHE A 332 -24.04 -3.17 -4.27
CA PHE A 332 -23.82 -2.09 -3.30
C PHE A 332 -25.02 -1.88 -2.38
N LEU A 333 -26.24 -1.92 -2.91
CA LEU A 333 -27.44 -1.66 -2.12
C LEU A 333 -27.80 -2.86 -1.21
N TYR A 334 -27.71 -4.08 -1.72
CA TYR A 334 -28.08 -5.30 -1.00
C TYR A 334 -27.09 -5.64 0.13
N TYR A 335 -25.78 -5.71 -0.17
CA TYR A 335 -24.78 -6.11 0.83
C TYR A 335 -24.60 -5.06 1.92
N ASN A 336 -24.63 -3.76 1.59
CA ASN A 336 -24.54 -2.73 2.63
C ASN A 336 -25.80 -2.68 3.52
N ALA A 337 -26.98 -3.00 2.99
CA ALA A 337 -28.15 -3.24 3.83
C ALA A 337 -27.96 -4.46 4.74
N GLN A 338 -27.37 -5.55 4.22
CA GLN A 338 -27.04 -6.73 5.04
C GLN A 338 -26.09 -6.38 6.19
N TYR A 339 -25.05 -5.59 5.94
CA TYR A 339 -24.11 -5.17 6.99
C TYR A 339 -24.74 -4.33 8.10
N ILE A 340 -25.82 -3.61 7.80
CA ILE A 340 -26.63 -2.91 8.80
C ILE A 340 -27.45 -3.92 9.62
N LEU A 341 -28.12 -4.86 8.95
CA LEU A 341 -28.93 -5.89 9.59
C LEU A 341 -28.10 -6.75 10.55
N ASP A 342 -26.89 -7.14 10.15
CA ASP A 342 -25.96 -7.93 10.96
C ASP A 342 -25.54 -7.25 12.27
N ARG A 343 -25.67 -5.91 12.36
CA ARG A 343 -25.30 -5.12 13.54
C ARG A 343 -26.47 -4.82 14.46
N LEU A 344 -27.69 -4.95 13.96
CA LEU A 344 -28.87 -4.68 14.76
C LEU A 344 -29.16 -5.92 15.62
N PRO A 345 -29.51 -5.75 16.90
CA PRO A 345 -29.78 -6.86 17.84
C PRO A 345 -30.96 -7.77 17.46
N ALA A 346 -31.59 -7.54 16.32
CA ALA A 346 -32.84 -8.17 15.90
C ALA A 346 -32.63 -9.14 14.75
N LEU A 347 -32.14 -10.35 15.06
CA LEU A 347 -32.32 -11.54 14.22
C LEU A 347 -32.21 -12.86 15.02
N LYS A 348 -31.50 -12.91 16.15
CA LYS A 348 -31.38 -14.15 16.94
C LYS A 348 -32.70 -14.62 17.58
N LYS A 349 -33.63 -13.71 17.91
CA LYS A 349 -34.86 -14.05 18.66
C LYS A 349 -36.10 -14.35 17.81
N GLU A 350 -36.21 -13.81 16.59
CA GLU A 350 -37.36 -14.12 15.71
C GLU A 350 -37.21 -15.52 15.07
N GLN A 351 -35.99 -16.06 14.92
CA GLN A 351 -35.76 -17.45 14.49
C GLN A 351 -36.01 -18.48 15.60
N GLU A 352 -35.87 -18.10 16.87
CA GLU A 352 -36.20 -18.96 18.03
C GLU A 352 -37.70 -19.00 18.33
N GLU A 353 -38.52 -18.16 17.69
CA GLU A 353 -39.99 -18.11 17.87
C GLU A 353 -40.76 -18.65 16.63
N GLU A 354 -40.07 -18.96 15.53
CA GLU A 354 -40.64 -19.59 14.32
C GLU A 354 -40.22 -21.07 14.13
N ASP A 355 -39.29 -21.58 14.94
CA ASP A 355 -38.99 -23.01 15.15
C ASP A 355 -39.67 -23.53 16.43
#